data_AF-A0A7T1HMR7-F1
#
_entry.id   AF-A0A7T1HMR7-F1
#
_cell.length_a   1.000
_cell.length_b   1.000
_cell.length_c   1.000
_cell.angle_alpha   90.00
_cell.angle_beta   90.00
_cell.angle_gamma   90.00
#
_symmetry.space_group_name_H-M   'P 1'
#
loop_
_entity.id
_entity.type
_entity.pdbx_description
1 polymer ?
#
loop_
_entity_poly.entity_id
_entity_poly.type
_entity_poly.pdbx_seq_one_letter_code
_entity_poly.pdbx_strand_id
1 'polypeptide(L)' 'MATHDPYAPALRVVPDLEPKRWIVRYRGFVLMPQADLTWLVRPERSPMPVLPFRTPASSLADVKALVDWRLTRAA' A
#
# COMPACT_ATOMS: atom_id res chain seq x y z
N MET A 1 -4.37 -32.83 37.54
CA MET A 1 -4.70 -33.35 36.20
C MET A 1 -5.72 -32.39 35.59
N ALA A 2 -5.27 -31.46 34.75
CA ALA A 2 -6.14 -30.47 34.12
C ALA A 2 -6.67 -31.02 32.80
N THR A 3 -7.99 -31.11 32.68
CA THR A 3 -8.73 -31.62 31.52
C THR A 3 -8.44 -30.77 30.28
N HIS A 4 -7.91 -31.40 29.23
CA HIS A 4 -7.75 -30.79 27.91
C HIS A 4 -9.13 -30.63 27.26
N ASP A 5 -9.57 -29.39 27.08
CA ASP A 5 -10.81 -29.05 26.36
C ASP A 5 -10.59 -29.19 24.84
N PRO A 6 -11.25 -30.15 24.16
CA PRO A 6 -11.07 -30.37 22.73
C PRO A 6 -11.93 -29.46 21.84
N TYR A 7 -12.74 -28.57 22.41
CA TYR A 7 -13.71 -27.73 21.68
C TYR A 7 -13.39 -26.24 21.67
N ALA A 8 -12.27 -25.79 22.23
CA ALA A 8 -11.82 -24.42 22.03
C ALA A 8 -11.54 -24.20 20.53
N PRO A 9 -12.33 -23.39 19.80
CA PRO A 9 -12.00 -23.08 18.43
C PRO A 9 -10.74 -22.23 18.49
N ALA A 10 -9.60 -22.83 18.13
CA ALA A 10 -8.42 -22.08 17.75
C ALA A 10 -8.89 -21.13 16.65
N LEU A 11 -9.04 -19.85 16.98
CA LEU A 11 -9.22 -18.76 16.03
C LEU A 11 -7.99 -18.82 15.12
N ARG A 12 -8.11 -19.61 14.05
CA ARG A 12 -7.15 -19.65 12.96
C ARG A 12 -7.20 -18.26 12.36
N VAL A 13 -6.23 -17.43 12.75
CA VAL A 13 -5.84 -16.28 11.95
C VAL A 13 -5.54 -16.86 10.57
N VAL A 14 -6.45 -16.65 9.62
CA VAL A 14 -6.25 -17.06 8.22
C VAL A 14 -5.17 -16.09 7.70
N PRO A 15 -3.92 -16.52 7.49
CA PRO A 15 -2.84 -15.58 7.19
C PRO A 15 -2.81 -15.16 5.70
N ASP A 16 -3.90 -15.39 4.95
CA ASP A 16 -3.87 -15.29 3.48
C ASP A 16 -5.03 -14.47 2.86
N LEU A 17 -5.83 -13.77 3.67
CA LEU A 17 -6.75 -12.73 3.16
C LEU A 17 -6.17 -11.32 3.31
N GLU A 18 -4.88 -11.18 3.59
CA GLU A 18 -4.22 -9.89 3.37
C GLU A 18 -4.02 -9.75 1.86
N PRO A 19 -4.66 -8.76 1.19
CA PRO A 19 -4.38 -8.51 -0.21
C PRO A 19 -2.87 -8.32 -0.33
N LYS A 20 -2.22 -9.22 -1.07
CA LYS A 20 -0.77 -9.26 -1.27
C LYS A 20 -0.31 -7.84 -1.61
N ARG A 21 0.21 -7.08 -0.63
CA ARG A 21 0.58 -5.67 -0.81
C ARG A 21 1.91 -5.66 -1.55
N TRP A 22 1.86 -5.84 -2.86
CA TRP A 22 3.02 -5.66 -3.71
C TRP A 22 3.33 -4.16 -3.79
N ILE A 23 4.61 -3.84 -3.66
CA ILE A 23 5.12 -2.48 -3.73
C ILE A 23 5.54 -2.20 -5.17
N VAL A 24 5.15 -1.05 -5.71
CA VAL A 24 5.60 -0.58 -7.03
C VAL A 24 6.61 0.53 -6.85
N ARG A 25 7.74 0.44 -7.56
CA ARG A 25 8.68 1.55 -7.69
C ARG A 25 8.46 2.26 -9.01
N TYR A 26 8.32 3.57 -8.97
CA TYR A 26 8.04 4.38 -10.14
C TYR A 26 8.62 5.78 -10.00
N ARG A 27 9.54 6.15 -10.90
CA ARG A 27 10.18 7.49 -10.96
C ARG A 27 10.74 7.99 -9.61
N GLY A 28 11.27 7.07 -8.80
CA GLY A 28 11.80 7.36 -7.46
C GLY A 28 10.72 7.50 -6.38
N PHE A 29 9.50 7.03 -6.63
CA PHE A 29 8.44 6.87 -5.65
C PHE A 29 8.11 5.39 -5.41
N VAL A 30 7.77 5.09 -4.16
CA VAL A 30 7.16 3.86 -3.71
C VAL A 30 5.64 4.04 -3.71
N LEU A 31 4.93 3.25 -4.50
CA LEU A 31 3.47 3.18 -4.55
C LEU A 31 3.03 1.93 -3.80
N MET A 32 2.23 2.12 -2.75
CA MET A 32 1.76 1.04 -1.88
C MET A 32 0.24 0.96 -1.94
N PRO A 33 -0.32 -0.12 -2.50
CA PRO A 33 -1.77 -0.31 -2.54
C PRO A 33 -2.30 -0.51 -1.11
N GLN A 34 -3.48 0.05 -0.86
CA GLN A 34 -4.19 -0.03 0.41
C GLN A 34 -5.44 -0.91 0.25
N ALA A 35 -6.00 -1.40 1.35
CA ALA A 35 -7.16 -2.28 1.31
C ALA A 35 -8.44 -1.59 0.76
N ASP A 36 -8.51 -0.26 0.85
CA ASP A 36 -9.60 0.60 0.36
C ASP A 36 -9.42 1.02 -1.11
N LEU A 37 -8.59 0.30 -1.89
CA LEU A 37 -8.24 0.60 -3.29
C LEU A 37 -7.49 1.92 -3.50
N THR A 38 -7.12 2.62 -2.42
CA THR A 38 -6.27 3.81 -2.49
C THR A 38 -4.79 3.43 -2.58
N TRP A 39 -3.96 4.41 -2.89
CA TRP A 39 -2.51 4.24 -2.91
C TRP A 39 -1.84 5.25 -2.01
N LEU A 40 -0.90 4.77 -1.19
CA LEU A 40 0.06 5.62 -0.51
C LEU A 40 1.28 5.79 -1.42
N VAL A 41 1.58 7.03 -1.79
CA VAL A 41 2.69 7.39 -2.68
C VAL A 41 3.73 8.13 -1.85
N ARG A 42 4.95 7.57 -1.78
CA ARG A 42 6.06 8.14 -1.00
C ARG A 42 7.32 8.24 -1.84
N PRO A 43 8.12 9.31 -1.71
CA PRO A 43 9.48 9.34 -2.24
C PRO A 43 10.32 8.17 -1.70
N GLU A 44 11.16 7.58 -2.55
CA GLU A 44 12.15 6.57 -2.14
C GLU A 44 13.31 7.20 -1.37
N ARG A 45 13.65 8.45 -1.67
CA ARG A 45 14.77 9.19 -1.07
C ARG A 45 14.38 10.64 -0.82
N SER A 46 15.01 11.26 0.17
CA SER A 46 14.89 12.70 0.46
C SER A 46 16.20 13.40 0.06
N PRO A 47 16.19 14.67 -0.41
CA PRO A 47 15.03 15.53 -0.65
C PRO A 47 14.36 15.24 -2.00
N MET A 48 13.02 15.23 -2.04
CA MET A 48 12.25 15.15 -3.28
C MET A 48 11.26 16.32 -3.41
N PRO A 49 11.02 16.81 -4.63
CA PRO A 49 10.21 17.99 -4.89
C PRO A 49 8.71 17.76 -4.65
N VAL A 50 8.27 16.51 -4.50
CA VAL A 50 6.87 16.14 -4.22
C VAL A 50 6.80 15.39 -2.89
N LEU A 51 6.03 15.94 -1.95
CA LEU A 51 5.77 15.31 -0.65
C LEU A 51 4.92 14.04 -0.79
N PRO A 52 5.00 13.12 0.19
CA PRO A 52 4.09 11.99 0.28
C PRO A 52 2.62 12.38 0.16
N PHE A 53 1.82 11.56 -0.51
CA PHE A 53 0.39 11.79 -0.66
C PHE A 53 -0.39 10.48 -0.80
N ARG A 54 -1.71 10.56 -0.63
CA ARG A 54 -2.64 9.46 -0.85
C ARG A 54 -3.49 9.74 -2.09
N THR A 55 -3.76 8.71 -2.88
CA THR A 55 -4.72 8.82 -3.99
C THR A 55 -6.13 8.47 -3.52
N PRO A 56 -7.19 8.90 -4.24
CA PRO A 56 -8.49 8.23 -4.18
C PRO A 56 -8.38 6.76 -4.60
N ALA A 57 -9.49 6.02 -4.54
CA ALA A 57 -9.58 4.69 -5.13
C ALA A 57 -9.24 4.79 -6.63
N SER A 58 -8.18 4.11 -7.07
CA SER A 58 -7.59 4.33 -8.39
C SER A 58 -6.81 3.13 -8.88
N SER A 59 -6.71 2.98 -10.21
CA SER A 59 -5.85 1.95 -10.80
C SER A 59 -4.37 2.33 -10.67
N LEU A 60 -3.45 1.37 -10.83
CA LEU A 60 -2.01 1.66 -10.88
C LEU A 60 -1.65 2.64 -12.01
N ALA A 61 -2.35 2.56 -13.16
CA ALA A 61 -2.10 3.45 -14.28
C ALA A 61 -2.41 4.91 -13.92
N ASP A 62 -3.53 5.14 -13.25
CA ASP A 62 -3.95 6.47 -12.79
C ASP A 62 -2.97 7.04 -11.75
N VAL A 63 -2.48 6.20 -10.84
CA VAL A 63 -1.49 6.59 -9.83
C VAL A 63 -0.19 7.04 -10.50
N LYS A 64 0.27 6.33 -11.54
CA LYS A 64 1.47 6.71 -12.32
C LYS A 64 1.27 8.05 -13.02
N ALA A 65 0.13 8.23 -13.69
CA ALA A 65 -0.20 9.49 -14.37
C ALA A 65 -0.25 10.67 -13.37
N LEU A 66 -0.80 10.46 -12.18
CA LEU A 66 -0.82 11.48 -11.12
C LEU A 66 0.59 11.83 -10.62
N VAL A 67 1.47 10.84 -10.49
CA VAL A 67 2.89 11.07 -10.15
C VAL A 67 3.57 11.91 -11.22
N ASP A 68 3.41 11.56 -12.50
CA ASP A 68 3.98 12.34 -13.62
C ASP A 68 3.49 13.78 -13.60
N TRP A 69 2.18 14.00 -13.43
CA TRP A 69 1.61 15.34 -13.36
C TRP A 69 2.18 16.17 -12.20
N ARG A 70 2.34 15.57 -11.02
CA ARG A 70 2.93 16.26 -9.87
C ARG A 70 4.40 16.60 -10.08
N LEU A 71 5.16 15.70 -10.70
CA LEU A 71 6.56 15.94 -11.04
C LEU A 71 6.71 17.08 -12.05
N THR A 72 5.87 17.11 -13.09
CA THR A 72 5.86 18.21 -14.07
C THR A 72 5.54 19.57 -13.41
N ARG A 73 4.71 19.59 -12.36
CA ARG A 73 4.38 20.83 -11.64
C ARG A 73 5.43 21.29 -10.65
N ALA A 74 6.33 20.41 -10.24
CA ALA A 74 7.35 20.70 -9.24
C ALA A 74 8.75 20.95 -9.85
N ALA A 75 8.88 20.76 -11.17
CA ALA A 75 10.04 21.13 -11.98
C ALA A 75 9.93 22.60 -12.43
#